data_AF-A0A2V8X285-F1
#
_entry.id   AF-A0A2V8X285-F1
#
_cell.length_a   1.000
_cell.length_b   1.000
_cell.length_c   1.000
_cell.angle_alpha   90.00
_cell.angle_beta   90.00
_cell.angle_gamma   90.00
#
_symmetry.space_group_name_H-M   'P 1'
#
loop_
_entity.id
_entity.type
_entity.pdbx_description
1 polymer ?
#
loop_
_entity_poly.entity_id
_entity_poly.type
_entity_poly.pdbx_seq_one_letter_code
_entity_poly.pdbx_strand_id
1 'polypeptide(L)'
;MKPVLLDTGVIVALLDRSEKFHQACAKAVRGLEAPLITCEAVIAESCYLLRNLPGAPEAVIENVAAGIFQISFQLSPQAAGVKQVLRKHRDRAIDLADACLIRMADEF
;
A
#
# COMPACT_ATOMS: atom_id res chain seq x y z
N MET A 1 -18.22 -4.42 6.86
CA MET A 1 -17.01 -5.26 6.67
C MET A 1 -15.80 -4.38 6.92
N LYS A 2 -14.77 -4.87 7.64
CA LYS A 2 -13.55 -4.07 7.84
C LYS A 2 -12.67 -4.18 6.58
N PRO A 3 -12.19 -3.07 6.00
CA PRO A 3 -11.30 -3.11 4.85
C PRO A 3 -9.93 -3.67 5.27
N VAL A 4 -9.16 -4.13 4.29
CA VAL A 4 -7.77 -4.57 4.48
C VAL A 4 -6.84 -3.50 3.94
N LEU A 5 -5.88 -3.09 4.77
CA LEU A 5 -4.84 -2.17 4.36
C LEU A 5 -3.84 -2.88 3.45
N LEU A 6 -3.61 -2.32 2.26
CA LEU A 6 -2.69 -2.84 1.27
C LEU A 6 -1.39 -2.05 1.30
N ASP A 7 -0.31 -2.76 1.61
CA ASP A 7 1.05 -2.24 1.71
C ASP A 7 1.85 -2.37 0.39
N THR A 8 2.88 -1.54 0.23
CA THR A 8 3.81 -1.56 -0.90
C THR A 8 4.41 -2.95 -1.10
N GLY A 9 4.87 -3.60 -0.04
CA GLY A 9 5.51 -4.91 -0.13
C GLY A 9 4.59 -5.98 -0.70
N VAL A 10 3.28 -5.89 -0.40
CA VAL A 10 2.27 -6.80 -0.97
C VAL A 10 2.06 -6.51 -2.46
N ILE A 11 1.96 -5.23 -2.86
CA ILE A 11 1.80 -4.86 -4.28
C ILE A 11 3.00 -5.34 -5.09
N VAL A 12 4.22 -5.11 -4.61
CA VAL A 12 5.45 -5.59 -5.25
C VAL A 12 5.43 -7.10 -5.36
N ALA A 13 5.13 -7.82 -4.28
CA ALA A 13 5.07 -9.27 -4.28
C ALA A 13 4.00 -9.82 -5.23
N LEU A 14 2.87 -9.15 -5.42
CA LEU A 14 1.83 -9.58 -6.36
C LEU A 14 2.27 -9.44 -7.82
N LEU A 15 3.01 -8.37 -8.16
CA LEU A 15 3.34 -8.03 -9.54
C LEU A 15 4.70 -8.58 -10.00
N ASP A 16 5.68 -8.72 -9.10
CA ASP A 16 6.95 -9.37 -9.37
C ASP A 16 6.89 -10.85 -8.99
N ARG A 17 6.80 -11.72 -10.00
CA ARG A 17 6.76 -13.19 -9.82
C ARG A 17 8.04 -13.77 -9.20
N SER A 18 9.14 -13.03 -9.25
CA SER A 18 10.43 -13.43 -8.67
C SER A 18 10.58 -13.05 -7.19
N GLU A 19 9.67 -12.20 -6.68
CA GLU A 19 9.68 -11.80 -5.27
C GLU A 19 9.44 -13.02 -4.36
N LYS A 20 10.23 -13.14 -3.29
CA LYS A 20 10.28 -14.33 -2.43
C LYS A 20 8.93 -14.68 -1.77
N PHE A 21 8.07 -13.70 -1.54
CA PHE A 21 6.75 -13.83 -0.94
C PHE A 21 5.60 -13.81 -1.96
N HIS A 22 5.88 -13.78 -3.28
CA HIS A 22 4.87 -13.75 -4.33
C HIS A 22 3.73 -14.75 -4.12
N GLN A 23 4.07 -16.03 -3.90
CA GLN A 23 3.06 -17.08 -3.69
C GLN A 23 2.25 -16.90 -2.40
N ALA A 24 2.90 -16.44 -1.32
CA ALA A 24 2.23 -16.21 -0.04
C ALA A 24 1.25 -15.02 -0.14
N CYS A 25 1.68 -13.90 -0.72
CA CYS A 25 0.86 -12.72 -0.95
C CYS A 25 -0.31 -13.02 -1.91
N ALA A 26 -0.05 -13.70 -3.03
CA ALA A 26 -1.09 -14.08 -3.99
C ALA A 26 -2.13 -15.03 -3.39
N LYS A 27 -1.73 -15.94 -2.48
CA LYS A 27 -2.67 -16.80 -1.75
C LYS A 27 -3.48 -16.01 -0.73
N ALA A 28 -2.85 -15.13 0.04
CA ALA A 28 -3.53 -14.31 1.04
C ALA A 28 -4.59 -13.42 0.38
N VAL A 29 -4.22 -12.68 -0.67
CA VAL A 29 -5.11 -11.73 -1.36
C VAL A 29 -6.28 -12.42 -2.04
N ARG A 30 -6.08 -13.59 -2.66
CA ARG A 30 -7.18 -14.38 -3.27
C ARG A 30 -8.23 -14.85 -2.26
N GLY A 31 -7.86 -15.00 -0.98
CA GLY A 31 -8.78 -15.40 0.08
C GLY A 31 -9.51 -14.25 0.75
N LEU A 32 -9.23 -13.00 0.37
CA LEU A 32 -9.87 -11.82 0.95
C LEU A 32 -11.17 -11.51 0.21
N GLU A 33 -12.26 -11.39 0.97
CA GLU A 33 -13.56 -10.89 0.49
C GLU A 33 -13.77 -9.40 0.82
N ALA A 34 -12.76 -8.75 1.42
CA ALA A 34 -12.81 -7.36 1.86
C ALA A 34 -12.16 -6.40 0.84
N PRO A 35 -12.61 -5.13 0.77
CA PRO A 35 -11.95 -4.12 -0.03
C PRO A 35 -10.48 -3.95 0.38
N LEU A 36 -9.58 -3.84 -0.61
CA LEU A 36 -8.19 -3.49 -0.40
C LEU A 36 -8.04 -1.97 -0.50
N ILE A 37 -7.74 -1.33 0.63
CA ILE A 37 -7.57 0.12 0.69
C ILE A 37 -6.11 0.50 0.94
N THR A 38 -5.68 1.63 0.38
CA THR A 38 -4.31 2.13 0.50
C THR A 38 -4.25 3.65 0.33
N CYS A 39 -3.05 4.22 0.19
CA CYS A 39 -2.80 5.64 0.01
C CYS A 39 -1.89 5.92 -1.21
N GLU A 40 -1.89 7.18 -1.68
CA GLU A 40 -1.05 7.59 -2.82
C GLU A 40 0.45 7.37 -2.58
N ALA A 41 0.92 7.46 -1.33
CA ALA A 41 2.32 7.22 -0.99
C ALA A 41 2.74 5.76 -1.25
N VAL A 42 1.89 4.79 -0.91
CA VAL A 42 2.10 3.36 -1.20
C VAL A 42 2.10 3.11 -2.72
N ILE A 43 1.20 3.74 -3.46
CA ILE A 43 1.14 3.62 -4.92
C ILE A 43 2.42 4.19 -5.55
N ALA A 44 2.85 5.37 -5.11
CA ALA A 44 4.07 6.01 -5.60
C ALA A 44 5.31 5.16 -5.31
N GLU A 45 5.43 4.62 -4.10
CA GLU A 45 6.53 3.72 -3.72
C GLU A 45 6.50 2.42 -4.53
N SER A 46 5.32 1.82 -4.72
CA SER A 46 5.15 0.60 -5.52
C SER A 46 5.61 0.79 -6.97
N CYS A 47 5.17 1.87 -7.61
CA CYS A 47 5.62 2.23 -8.96
C CYS A 47 7.14 2.47 -9.00
N TYR A 48 7.71 3.11 -7.98
CA TYR A 48 9.15 3.30 -7.89
C TYR A 48 9.87 1.95 -7.79
N LEU A 49 9.51 1.08 -6.86
CA LEU A 49 10.18 -0.22 -6.66
C LEU A 49 10.05 -1.13 -7.89
N LEU A 50 8.94 -1.05 -8.62
CA LEU A 50 8.66 -1.85 -9.81
C LEU A 50 9.17 -1.23 -11.12
N ARG A 51 9.81 -0.05 -11.10
CA ARG A 51 10.19 0.71 -12.31
C ARG A 51 11.08 0.00 -13.32
N ASN A 52 11.79 -1.06 -12.90
CA ASN A 52 12.67 -1.84 -13.75
C ASN A 52 12.00 -3.12 -14.30
N LEU A 53 10.78 -3.43 -13.86
CA LEU A 53 9.99 -4.55 -14.36
C LEU A 53 9.03 -4.03 -15.46
N PRO A 54 9.23 -4.40 -16.74
CA PRO A 54 8.41 -3.86 -17.83
C PRO A 54 6.91 -4.08 -17.61
N GLY A 55 6.11 -3.01 -17.71
CA GLY A 55 4.65 -3.06 -17.55
C GLY A 55 4.16 -3.09 -16.09
N ALA A 56 5.04 -3.22 -15.10
CA ALA A 56 4.60 -3.34 -13.71
C ALA A 56 4.07 -2.03 -13.11
N PRO A 57 4.68 -0.85 -13.34
CA PRO A 57 4.08 0.42 -12.92
C PRO A 57 2.70 0.66 -13.56
N GLU A 58 2.53 0.32 -14.84
CA GLU A 58 1.25 0.38 -15.54
C GLU A 58 0.23 -0.54 -14.88
N ALA A 59 0.61 -1.78 -14.56
CA ALA A 59 -0.25 -2.72 -13.85
C ALA A 59 -0.68 -2.22 -12.46
N VAL A 60 0.16 -1.49 -11.73
CA VAL A 60 -0.25 -0.83 -10.47
C VAL A 60 -1.40 0.14 -10.74
N ILE A 61 -1.26 1.01 -11.74
CA ILE A 61 -2.27 2.01 -12.10
C ILE A 61 -3.55 1.35 -12.66
N GLU A 62 -3.43 0.27 -13.42
CA GLU A 62 -4.58 -0.51 -13.91
C GLU A 62 -5.40 -1.08 -12.74
N ASN A 63 -4.76 -1.58 -11.69
CA ASN A 63 -5.47 -2.07 -10.49
C ASN A 63 -6.19 -0.94 -9.73
N VAL A 64 -5.61 0.27 -9.71
CA VAL A 64 -6.29 1.45 -9.16
C VAL A 64 -7.49 1.83 -10.04
N ALA A 65 -7.32 1.90 -11.35
CA ALA A 65 -8.37 2.22 -12.31
C ALA A 65 -9.53 1.19 -12.28
N ALA A 66 -9.22 -0.08 -12.06
CA ALA A 66 -10.19 -1.16 -11.89
C ALA A 66 -10.88 -1.15 -10.51
N GLY A 67 -10.48 -0.28 -9.58
CA GLY A 67 -11.04 -0.21 -8.23
C GLY A 67 -10.63 -1.37 -7.32
N ILE A 68 -9.64 -2.17 -7.72
CA ILE A 68 -9.07 -3.26 -6.91
C ILE A 68 -8.21 -2.67 -5.79
N PHE A 69 -7.35 -1.69 -6.11
CA PHE A 69 -6.60 -0.92 -5.13
C PHE A 69 -7.30 0.41 -4.89
N GLN A 70 -8.00 0.53 -3.75
CA GLN A 70 -8.81 1.72 -3.46
C GLN A 70 -8.00 2.73 -2.64
N ILE A 71 -7.80 3.93 -3.19
CA ILE A 71 -7.09 5.01 -2.50
C ILE A 71 -8.11 5.79 -1.67
N SER A 72 -8.31 5.39 -0.41
CA SER A 72 -9.29 6.01 0.50
C SER A 72 -8.69 7.05 1.44
N PHE A 73 -7.42 7.42 1.24
CA PHE A 73 -6.67 8.30 2.12
C PHE A 73 -6.29 9.61 1.44
N GLN A 74 -6.53 10.73 2.13
CA GLN A 74 -6.08 12.06 1.71
C GLN A 74 -5.08 12.61 2.72
N LEU A 75 -3.88 12.96 2.25
CA LEU A 75 -2.81 13.41 3.14
C LEU A 75 -3.11 14.76 3.80
N SER A 76 -3.63 15.74 3.06
CA SER A 76 -3.79 17.11 3.59
C SER A 76 -4.67 17.19 4.85
N PRO A 77 -5.85 16.55 4.92
CA PRO A 77 -6.65 16.49 6.15
C PRO A 77 -5.96 15.70 7.28
N GLN A 78 -5.12 14.71 6.93
CA GLN A 78 -4.51 13.77 7.88
C GLN A 78 -3.11 14.16 8.34
N ALA A 79 -2.54 15.24 7.78
CA ALA A 79 -1.14 15.61 7.94
C ALA A 79 -0.73 15.77 9.43
N ALA A 80 -1.61 16.28 10.28
CA ALA A 80 -1.34 16.38 11.71
C ALA A 80 -1.17 15.01 12.39
N GLY A 81 -2.02 14.04 12.05
CA GLY A 81 -1.94 12.67 12.54
C GLY A 81 -0.72 11.93 11.99
N VAL A 82 -0.46 12.02 10.68
CA VAL A 82 0.73 11.45 10.04
C VAL A 82 2.01 11.98 10.67
N LYS A 83 2.09 13.29 10.95
CA LYS A 83 3.22 13.89 11.67
C LYS A 83 3.41 13.29 13.07
N GLN A 84 2.33 12.99 13.79
CA GLN A 84 2.42 12.35 15.11
C GLN A 84 2.93 10.91 14.99
N VAL A 85 2.47 10.15 14.00
CA VAL A 85 2.94 8.79 13.71
C VAL A 85 4.45 8.80 13.43
N LEU A 86 4.91 9.65 12.51
CA LEU A 86 6.33 9.80 12.19
C LEU A 86 7.17 10.14 13.43
N ARG A 87 6.68 11.05 14.30
CA ARG A 87 7.39 11.39 15.55
C ARG A 87 7.43 10.23 16.53
N LYS A 88 6.31 9.53 16.71
CA LYS A 88 6.19 8.38 17.63
C LYS A 88 7.10 7.24 17.21
N HIS A 89 7.24 7.01 15.92
CA HIS A 89 8.03 5.93 15.36
C HIS A 89 9.42 6.36 14.89
N ARG A 90 9.92 7.55 15.22
CA ARG A 90 11.21 8.08 14.74
C ARG A 90 12.43 7.17 14.98
N ASP A 91 12.36 6.34 16.02
CA ASP A 91 13.43 5.40 16.39
C ASP A 91 13.39 4.13 15.52
N ARG A 92 12.35 3.99 14.68
CA ARG A 92 12.19 3.02 13.61
C ARG A 92 12.23 3.80 12.29
N ALA A 93 13.00 3.36 11.31
CA ALA A 93 13.12 4.07 10.04
C ALA A 93 11.87 3.86 9.15
N ILE A 94 10.71 4.32 9.63
CA ILE A 94 9.47 4.30 8.86
C ILE A 94 9.44 5.46 7.86
N ASP A 95 8.80 5.25 6.73
CA ASP A 95 8.64 6.28 5.71
C ASP A 95 7.23 6.90 5.70
N LEU A 96 6.91 7.64 4.64
CA LEU A 96 5.59 8.26 4.49
C LEU A 96 4.49 7.23 4.20
N ALA A 97 4.78 6.18 3.44
CA ALA A 97 3.82 5.13 3.12
C ALA A 97 3.41 4.39 4.41
N ASP A 98 4.40 3.97 5.20
CA ASP A 98 4.21 3.38 6.53
C ASP A 98 3.36 4.28 7.44
N ALA A 99 3.72 5.56 7.53
CA ALA A 99 3.03 6.50 8.41
C ALA A 99 1.58 6.75 7.98
N CYS A 100 1.31 6.78 6.67
CA CYS A 100 -0.04 6.86 6.14
C CYS A 100 -0.85 5.60 6.46
N LEU A 101 -0.29 4.40 6.28
CA LEU A 101 -0.97 3.14 6.58
C LEU A 101 -1.29 3.00 8.08
N ILE A 102 -0.34 3.36 8.96
CA ILE A 102 -0.60 3.38 10.41
C ILE A 102 -1.72 4.38 10.73
N ARG A 103 -1.71 5.56 10.10
CA ARG A 103 -2.78 6.54 10.30
C ARG A 103 -4.14 6.01 9.83
N MET A 104 -4.19 5.32 8.69
CA MET A 104 -5.40 4.67 8.18
C MET A 104 -5.90 3.58 9.12
N ALA A 105 -5.00 2.81 9.75
CA ALA A 105 -5.36 1.77 10.70
C ALA A 105 -6.09 2.31 11.94
N ASP A 106 -5.87 3.57 12.30
CA ASP A 106 -6.58 4.25 13.40
C ASP A 106 -7.99 4.75 12.99
N GLU A 107 -8.34 4.73 11.69
CA GLU A 107 -9.63 5.27 11.17
C GLU A 107 -10.69 4.21 10.87
N PHE A 108 -10.33 2.93 10.77
CA PHE A 108 -11.21 1.81 10.37
C PHE A 108 -11.24 0.68 11.42
#